data_AF-A0A3M9N2Q1-F1
#
_entry.id   AF-A0A3M9N2Q1-F1
#
_cell.length_a   1.000
_cell.length_b   1.000
_cell.length_c   1.000
_cell.angle_alpha   90.00
_cell.angle_beta   90.00
_cell.angle_gamma   90.00
#
_symmetry.space_group_name_H-M   'P 1'
#
loop_
_entity.id
_entity.type
_entity.pdbx_description
1 polymer ?
#
loop_
_entity_poly.entity_id
_entity_poly.type
_entity_poly.pdbx_seq_one_letter_code
_entity_poly.pdbx_strand_id
1 'polypeptide(L)'
;MKRYFHNLGERVIEGLILISGTVTSITVLLIVFFLFKEGLGIFSQTPVAEGSVISVHPNNPVKELSAAEVKDIFDQKITNWKKVGGTNAPIKLFEVDDITDYYTEEQIGANFEYLPQRINELVIKDPNILAFFPEEYLAPDFKGKRIELAKISLGSFLGGREWYPTIQPAVQMGVLSLILGTLWVSLGAILIALPLGLATAIYLAEIANPKIRNILKPVIELLAGIPSVVYGFFGLVVIVPLIQDVFGLPVGETALAGSIILGIMALPTIISVSEDAMRTTPRAMKEASLALGANKWQTIYKVIIPYSMSGISTAAILGMGRAIGETMAVLMVTGNASVIPHTFLEPVRTIPATIAAELGEAPQGGIHYQALFALGCILFLMTLAINLTVDFVSAKRKENR
;
A
#
# COMPACT_ATOMS: atom_id res chain seq x y z
N MET A 1 -13.01 29.20 51.25
CA MET A 1 -12.80 29.86 49.95
C MET A 1 -11.67 29.23 49.12
N LYS A 2 -10.42 29.14 49.62
CA LYS A 2 -9.29 28.48 48.91
C LYS A 2 -9.55 27.04 48.44
N ARG A 3 -10.23 26.21 49.25
CA ARG A 3 -10.59 24.82 48.91
C ARG A 3 -11.68 24.69 47.83
N TYR A 4 -12.50 25.73 47.63
CA TYR A 4 -13.56 25.74 46.62
C TYR A 4 -13.00 26.13 45.24
N PHE A 5 -12.05 27.07 45.19
CA PHE A 5 -11.33 27.44 43.96
C PHE A 5 -10.40 26.33 43.46
N HIS A 6 -9.82 25.53 44.36
CA HIS A 6 -9.02 24.36 43.98
C HIS A 6 -9.86 23.31 43.24
N ASN A 7 -11.02 22.96 43.77
CA ASN A 7 -11.94 22.01 43.15
C ASN A 7 -12.54 22.50 41.82
N LEU A 8 -12.66 23.82 41.62
CA LEU A 8 -13.12 24.39 40.36
C LEU A 8 -12.03 24.27 39.27
N GLY A 9 -10.77 24.54 39.63
CA GLY A 9 -9.63 24.37 38.72
C GLY A 9 -9.43 22.91 38.30
N GLU A 10 -9.55 21.97 39.24
CA GLU A 10 -9.47 20.53 38.95
C GLU A 10 -10.57 20.08 37.98
N ARG A 11 -11.83 20.50 38.20
CA ARG A 11 -12.94 20.18 37.28
C ARG A 11 -12.77 20.77 35.89
N VAL A 12 -12.18 21.97 35.79
CA VAL A 12 -11.87 22.57 34.49
C VAL A 12 -10.79 21.77 33.78
N ILE A 13 -9.74 21.34 34.48
CA ILE A 13 -8.67 20.52 33.92
C ILE A 13 -9.19 19.14 33.49
N GLU A 14 -9.98 18.47 34.33
CA GLU A 14 -10.64 17.20 33.99
C GLU A 14 -11.56 17.35 32.77
N GLY A 15 -12.34 18.44 32.71
CA GLY A 15 -13.18 18.78 31.57
C GLY A 15 -12.37 18.97 30.29
N LEU A 16 -11.24 19.71 30.35
CA LEU A 16 -10.36 19.91 29.21
C LEU A 16 -9.72 18.60 28.71
N ILE A 17 -9.29 17.72 29.63
CA ILE A 17 -8.72 16.40 29.29
C ILE A 17 -9.78 15.52 28.61
N LEU A 18 -10.99 15.48 29.15
CA LEU A 18 -12.11 14.72 28.58
C LEU A 18 -12.52 15.24 27.20
N ILE A 19 -12.61 16.57 27.03
CA ILE A 19 -12.91 17.19 25.73
C ILE A 19 -11.82 16.85 24.72
N SER A 20 -10.54 16.98 25.09
CA SER A 20 -9.42 16.66 24.20
C SER A 20 -9.45 15.20 23.72
N GLY A 21 -9.66 14.24 24.64
CA GLY A 21 -9.79 12.82 24.30
C GLY A 21 -10.99 12.53 23.41
N THR A 22 -12.13 13.18 23.68
CA THR A 22 -13.36 13.03 22.90
C THR A 22 -13.20 13.59 21.49
N VAL A 23 -12.65 14.80 21.35
CA VAL A 23 -12.38 15.43 20.04
C VAL A 23 -11.45 14.55 19.21
N THR A 24 -10.35 14.08 19.80
CA THR A 24 -9.41 13.17 19.11
C THR A 24 -10.10 11.90 18.61
N SER A 25 -10.93 11.28 19.45
CA SER A 25 -11.65 10.06 19.09
C SER A 25 -12.66 10.28 17.97
N ILE A 26 -13.43 11.37 18.03
CA ILE A 26 -14.39 11.75 16.99
C ILE A 26 -13.65 12.05 15.68
N THR A 27 -12.54 12.79 15.72
CA THR A 27 -11.74 13.10 14.53
C THR A 27 -11.22 11.83 13.87
N VAL A 28 -10.67 10.88 14.62
CA VAL A 28 -10.20 9.59 14.08
C VAL A 28 -11.36 8.83 13.44
N LEU A 29 -12.52 8.76 14.10
CA LEU A 29 -13.70 8.09 13.54
C LEU A 29 -14.19 8.76 12.26
N LEU A 30 -14.17 10.09 12.18
CA LEU A 30 -14.54 10.83 10.97
C LEU A 30 -13.56 10.59 9.81
N ILE A 31 -12.26 10.54 10.10
CA ILE A 31 -11.23 10.22 9.09
C ILE A 31 -11.44 8.80 8.56
N VAL A 32 -11.64 7.83 9.45
CA VAL A 32 -11.90 6.43 9.06
C VAL A 32 -13.20 6.34 8.26
N PHE A 33 -14.27 6.98 8.73
CA PHE A 33 -15.55 6.98 8.01
C PHE A 33 -15.40 7.58 6.61
N PHE A 34 -14.73 8.72 6.48
CA PHE A 34 -14.46 9.36 5.19
C PHE A 34 -13.64 8.44 4.27
N LEU A 35 -12.56 7.85 4.78
CA LEU A 35 -11.71 6.93 4.05
C LEU A 35 -12.51 5.75 3.47
N PHE A 36 -13.33 5.10 4.29
CA PHE A 36 -14.16 3.96 3.86
C PHE A 36 -15.29 4.37 2.93
N LYS A 37 -15.91 5.54 3.15
CA LYS A 37 -16.95 6.06 2.27
C LYS A 37 -16.42 6.28 0.85
N GLU A 38 -15.27 6.93 0.70
CA GLU A 38 -14.64 7.17 -0.60
C GLU A 38 -14.11 5.86 -1.21
N GLY A 39 -13.46 5.02 -0.41
CA GLY A 39 -12.86 3.77 -0.89
C GLY A 39 -13.88 2.73 -1.37
N LEU A 40 -15.06 2.63 -0.74
CA LEU A 40 -16.12 1.72 -1.18
C LEU A 40 -16.79 2.18 -2.50
N GLY A 41 -16.61 3.45 -2.89
CA GLY A 41 -17.15 4.00 -4.14
C GLY A 41 -16.68 3.25 -5.39
N ILE A 42 -15.44 2.73 -5.35
CA ILE A 42 -14.82 2.06 -6.51
C ILE A 42 -15.65 0.87 -7.03
N PHE A 43 -16.32 0.13 -6.14
CA PHE A 43 -17.10 -1.06 -6.52
C PHE A 43 -18.43 -0.72 -7.21
N SER A 44 -18.78 0.57 -7.26
CA SER A 44 -19.92 1.08 -8.02
C SER A 44 -19.53 1.58 -9.41
N GLN A 45 -18.23 1.75 -9.70
CA GLN A 45 -17.70 2.29 -10.95
C GLN A 45 -17.52 1.19 -12.01
N THR A 46 -17.50 1.61 -13.27
CA THR A 46 -17.13 0.75 -14.41
C THR A 46 -15.70 1.06 -14.84
N PRO A 47 -14.87 0.04 -15.13
CA PRO A 47 -13.44 0.21 -15.41
C PRO A 47 -13.13 0.68 -16.84
N VAL A 48 -14.02 1.49 -17.44
CA VAL A 48 -13.77 2.11 -18.75
C VAL A 48 -12.96 3.37 -18.52
N ALA A 49 -12.00 3.67 -19.41
CA ALA A 49 -11.33 4.97 -19.39
C ALA A 49 -12.37 6.11 -19.48
N GLU A 50 -12.23 7.14 -18.64
CA GLU A 50 -13.18 8.26 -18.61
C GLU A 50 -13.32 8.90 -20.01
N GLY A 51 -14.57 9.14 -20.43
CA GLY A 51 -14.87 9.73 -21.74
C GLY A 51 -14.58 8.82 -22.93
N SER A 52 -14.51 7.49 -22.75
CA SER A 52 -14.32 6.53 -23.84
C SER A 52 -15.48 5.55 -23.97
N VAL A 53 -15.70 5.06 -25.19
CA VAL A 53 -16.77 4.11 -25.52
C VAL A 53 -16.16 2.85 -26.12
N ILE A 54 -16.59 1.70 -25.60
CA ILE A 54 -16.36 0.40 -26.22
C ILE A 54 -17.68 -0.06 -26.84
N SER A 55 -17.67 -0.35 -28.13
CA SER A 55 -18.86 -0.75 -28.87
C SER A 55 -18.62 -1.93 -29.78
N VAL A 56 -19.70 -2.65 -30.07
CA VAL A 56 -19.73 -3.80 -30.95
C VAL A 56 -20.92 -3.72 -31.89
N HIS A 57 -20.90 -4.61 -32.88
CA HIS A 57 -22.04 -4.79 -33.77
C HIS A 57 -23.35 -5.06 -32.99
N PRO A 58 -24.51 -4.54 -33.45
CA PRO A 58 -25.78 -4.63 -32.71
C PRO A 58 -26.22 -6.06 -32.37
N ASN A 59 -25.94 -6.99 -33.28
CA ASN A 59 -26.30 -8.41 -33.13
C ASN A 59 -25.26 -9.22 -32.34
N ASN A 60 -24.21 -8.59 -31.79
CA ASN A 60 -23.20 -9.30 -31.01
C ASN A 60 -23.84 -9.81 -29.69
N PRO A 61 -23.76 -11.12 -29.41
CA PRO A 61 -24.40 -11.72 -28.23
C PRO A 61 -23.73 -11.34 -26.91
N VAL A 62 -22.46 -10.89 -26.93
CA VAL A 62 -21.72 -10.50 -25.72
C VAL A 62 -22.40 -9.28 -25.09
N LYS A 63 -22.75 -9.39 -23.81
CA LYS A 63 -23.44 -8.33 -23.07
C LYS A 63 -22.49 -7.49 -22.23
N GLU A 64 -21.50 -8.15 -21.63
CA GLU A 64 -20.61 -7.57 -20.64
C GLU A 64 -19.22 -8.20 -20.83
N LEU A 65 -18.18 -7.40 -20.61
CA LEU A 65 -16.79 -7.85 -20.61
C LEU A 65 -16.12 -7.37 -19.32
N SER A 66 -15.23 -8.17 -18.75
CA SER A 66 -14.36 -7.70 -17.66
C SER A 66 -13.21 -6.85 -18.20
N ALA A 67 -12.65 -5.98 -17.35
CA ALA A 67 -11.47 -5.18 -17.72
C ALA A 67 -10.28 -6.05 -18.16
N ALA A 68 -10.11 -7.24 -17.56
CA ALA A 68 -9.07 -8.18 -17.92
C ALA A 68 -9.30 -8.79 -19.31
N GLU A 69 -10.54 -9.17 -19.63
CA GLU A 69 -10.89 -9.68 -20.96
C GLU A 69 -10.70 -8.61 -22.03
N VAL A 70 -11.12 -7.37 -21.77
CA VAL A 70 -10.88 -6.27 -22.72
C VAL A 70 -9.38 -6.07 -22.96
N LYS A 71 -8.57 -6.01 -21.90
CA LYS A 71 -7.11 -5.97 -22.06
C LYS A 71 -6.58 -7.14 -22.87
N ASP A 72 -6.99 -8.37 -22.57
CA ASP A 72 -6.50 -9.55 -23.28
C ASP A 72 -6.97 -9.60 -24.74
N ILE A 73 -8.09 -8.97 -25.09
CA ILE A 73 -8.50 -8.78 -26.48
C ILE A 73 -7.56 -7.79 -27.19
N PHE A 74 -7.30 -6.62 -26.58
CA PHE A 74 -6.40 -5.60 -27.15
C PHE A 74 -4.93 -6.07 -27.20
N ASP A 75 -4.49 -6.87 -26.24
CA ASP A 75 -3.18 -7.58 -26.24
C ASP A 75 -3.13 -8.72 -27.28
N GLN A 76 -4.19 -8.96 -28.07
CA GLN A 76 -4.34 -10.04 -29.04
C GLN A 76 -4.20 -11.47 -28.46
N LYS A 77 -4.39 -11.67 -27.15
CA LYS A 77 -4.43 -12.99 -26.51
C LYS A 77 -5.80 -13.67 -26.69
N ILE A 78 -6.86 -12.86 -26.71
CA ILE A 78 -8.22 -13.27 -27.05
C ILE A 78 -8.55 -12.74 -28.44
N THR A 79 -8.50 -13.63 -29.43
CA THR A 79 -8.78 -13.29 -30.83
C THR A 79 -10.12 -13.82 -31.33
N ASN A 80 -10.92 -14.48 -30.47
CA ASN A 80 -12.18 -15.09 -30.86
C ASN A 80 -13.26 -14.87 -29.80
N TRP A 81 -14.43 -14.42 -30.25
CA TRP A 81 -15.60 -14.09 -29.44
C TRP A 81 -16.07 -15.27 -28.57
N LYS A 82 -15.86 -16.52 -28.98
CA LYS A 82 -16.22 -17.73 -28.21
C LYS A 82 -15.57 -17.76 -26.82
N LYS A 83 -14.37 -17.20 -26.67
CA LYS A 83 -13.65 -17.19 -25.39
C LYS A 83 -14.32 -16.29 -24.33
N VAL A 84 -15.12 -15.32 -24.78
CA VAL A 84 -15.82 -14.33 -23.94
C VAL A 84 -17.34 -14.49 -24.01
N GLY A 85 -17.82 -15.72 -24.31
CA GLY A 85 -19.24 -16.04 -24.35
C GLY A 85 -19.98 -15.60 -25.63
N GLY A 86 -19.25 -15.20 -26.67
CA GLY A 86 -19.80 -14.82 -27.96
C GLY A 86 -19.90 -15.96 -28.98
N THR A 87 -20.19 -15.59 -30.24
CA THR A 87 -20.19 -16.53 -31.36
C THR A 87 -18.78 -17.04 -31.67
N ASN A 88 -18.65 -18.17 -32.36
CA ASN A 88 -17.34 -18.66 -32.81
C ASN A 88 -16.86 -17.87 -34.04
N ALA A 89 -16.43 -16.64 -33.83
CA ALA A 89 -15.96 -15.72 -34.85
C ALA A 89 -14.72 -14.94 -34.37
N PRO A 90 -13.83 -14.54 -35.28
CA PRO A 90 -12.66 -13.74 -34.91
C PRO A 90 -13.12 -12.37 -34.35
N ILE A 91 -12.31 -11.79 -33.48
CA ILE A 91 -12.49 -10.41 -33.01
C ILE A 91 -11.66 -9.51 -33.92
N LYS A 92 -12.28 -8.45 -34.45
CA LYS A 92 -11.58 -7.42 -35.20
C LYS A 92 -11.54 -6.15 -34.38
N LEU A 93 -10.35 -5.73 -34.00
CA LEU A 93 -10.15 -4.50 -33.27
C LEU A 93 -10.25 -3.29 -34.20
N PHE A 94 -10.81 -2.22 -33.69
CA PHE A 94 -10.80 -0.91 -34.32
C PHE A 94 -10.56 0.14 -33.25
N GLU A 95 -9.47 0.88 -33.39
CA GLU A 95 -9.23 2.10 -32.62
C GLU A 95 -9.50 3.31 -33.51
N VAL A 96 -9.91 4.44 -32.91
CA VAL A 96 -10.20 5.66 -33.68
C VAL A 96 -9.03 6.10 -34.56
N ASP A 97 -7.80 5.86 -34.12
CA ASP A 97 -6.58 6.18 -34.85
C ASP A 97 -6.44 5.36 -36.16
N ASP A 98 -7.06 4.18 -36.22
CA ASP A 98 -7.06 3.31 -37.41
C ASP A 98 -8.09 3.73 -38.47
N ILE A 99 -8.87 4.81 -38.26
CA ILE A 99 -9.95 5.20 -39.17
C ILE A 99 -9.46 5.48 -40.60
N THR A 100 -8.21 5.92 -40.75
CA THR A 100 -7.59 6.24 -42.04
C THR A 100 -7.33 5.01 -42.91
N ASP A 101 -7.30 3.81 -42.33
CA ASP A 101 -7.22 2.54 -43.07
C ASP A 101 -8.53 2.19 -43.78
N TYR A 102 -9.65 2.79 -43.34
CA TYR A 102 -11.00 2.48 -43.83
C TYR A 102 -11.61 3.59 -44.68
N TYR A 103 -11.26 4.85 -44.39
CA TYR A 103 -11.85 6.03 -45.03
C TYR A 103 -10.78 7.07 -45.34
N THR A 104 -10.95 7.77 -46.47
CA THR A 104 -10.03 8.86 -46.84
C THR A 104 -10.29 10.12 -46.00
N GLU A 105 -9.31 11.01 -45.90
CA GLU A 105 -9.45 12.28 -45.16
C GLU A 105 -10.66 13.11 -45.63
N GLU A 106 -10.97 13.09 -46.93
CA GLU A 106 -12.17 13.74 -47.48
C GLU A 106 -13.48 13.16 -46.93
N GLN A 107 -13.52 11.84 -46.67
CA GLN A 107 -14.68 11.13 -46.17
C GLN A 107 -14.90 11.32 -44.67
N ILE A 108 -13.83 11.63 -43.93
CA ILE A 108 -13.83 11.92 -42.49
C ILE A 108 -14.11 13.41 -42.24
N GLY A 109 -13.74 14.27 -43.20
CA GLY A 109 -13.87 15.72 -43.13
C GLY A 109 -12.63 16.36 -42.49
N ALA A 110 -12.27 17.56 -42.93
CA ALA A 110 -11.04 18.24 -42.51
C ALA A 110 -10.92 18.49 -41.00
N ASN A 111 -12.05 18.57 -40.29
CA ASN A 111 -12.12 18.73 -38.83
C ASN A 111 -12.82 17.55 -38.14
N PHE A 112 -12.76 16.35 -38.72
CA PHE A 112 -13.44 15.15 -38.19
C PHE A 112 -14.97 15.27 -38.08
N GLU A 113 -15.57 16.17 -38.87
CA GLU A 113 -17.01 16.47 -38.82
C GLU A 113 -17.89 15.25 -39.11
N TYR A 114 -17.38 14.32 -39.94
CA TYR A 114 -18.09 13.09 -40.33
C TYR A 114 -17.57 11.84 -39.61
N LEU A 115 -16.57 11.99 -38.74
CA LEU A 115 -15.97 10.88 -38.00
C LEU A 115 -17.01 10.07 -37.21
N PRO A 116 -17.96 10.68 -36.46
CA PRO A 116 -18.97 9.92 -35.73
C PRO A 116 -19.83 9.02 -36.62
N GLN A 117 -20.21 9.51 -37.81
CA GLN A 117 -21.02 8.75 -38.76
C GLN A 117 -20.20 7.62 -39.39
N ARG A 118 -18.92 7.85 -39.71
CA ARG A 118 -18.03 6.81 -40.25
C ARG A 118 -17.77 5.68 -39.26
N ILE A 119 -17.59 6.00 -37.98
CA ILE A 119 -17.48 5.01 -36.92
C ILE A 119 -18.77 4.18 -36.82
N ASN A 120 -19.94 4.83 -36.82
CA ASN A 120 -21.23 4.13 -36.78
C ASN A 120 -21.41 3.19 -37.99
N GLU A 121 -21.09 3.65 -39.20
CA GLU A 121 -21.13 2.83 -40.42
C GLU A 121 -20.21 1.61 -40.32
N LEU A 122 -18.98 1.79 -39.83
CA LEU A 122 -18.01 0.73 -39.69
C LEU A 122 -18.45 -0.33 -38.67
N VAL A 123 -18.98 0.10 -37.52
CA VAL A 123 -19.50 -0.79 -36.48
C VAL A 123 -20.70 -1.62 -36.97
N ILE A 124 -21.53 -1.08 -37.86
CA ILE A 124 -22.67 -1.80 -38.47
C ILE A 124 -22.20 -2.75 -39.58
N LYS A 125 -21.17 -2.36 -40.35
CA LYS A 125 -20.70 -3.12 -41.51
C LYS A 125 -20.02 -4.43 -41.11
N ASP A 126 -19.29 -4.44 -40.01
CA ASP A 126 -18.50 -5.59 -39.57
C ASP A 126 -19.12 -6.25 -38.33
N PRO A 127 -19.68 -7.47 -38.43
CA PRO A 127 -20.31 -8.14 -37.30
C PRO A 127 -19.34 -8.56 -36.18
N ASN A 128 -18.04 -8.57 -36.47
CA ASN A 128 -16.98 -9.07 -35.60
C ASN A 128 -16.18 -7.97 -34.92
N ILE A 129 -16.54 -6.70 -35.16
CA ILE A 129 -15.80 -5.54 -34.68
C ILE A 129 -15.97 -5.30 -33.18
N LEU A 130 -14.86 -4.95 -32.54
CA LEU A 130 -14.79 -4.32 -31.22
C LEU A 130 -14.13 -2.96 -31.43
N ALA A 131 -14.94 -1.92 -31.36
CA ALA A 131 -14.53 -0.54 -31.61
C ALA A 131 -14.30 0.20 -30.29
N PHE A 132 -13.17 0.89 -30.18
CA PHE A 132 -12.83 1.78 -29.07
C PHE A 132 -12.57 3.19 -29.58
N PHE A 133 -13.30 4.16 -29.04
CA PHE A 133 -13.16 5.57 -29.43
C PHE A 133 -13.66 6.51 -28.33
N PRO A 134 -13.20 7.77 -28.29
CA PRO A 134 -13.70 8.80 -27.38
C PRO A 134 -15.22 9.05 -27.51
N GLU A 135 -15.90 9.28 -26.39
CA GLU A 135 -17.35 9.50 -26.34
C GLU A 135 -17.79 10.74 -27.13
N GLU A 136 -16.89 11.72 -27.33
CA GLU A 136 -17.12 12.88 -28.20
C GLU A 136 -17.41 12.51 -29.66
N TYR A 137 -16.93 11.37 -30.14
CA TYR A 137 -17.18 10.89 -31.51
C TYR A 137 -18.39 9.97 -31.62
N LEU A 138 -19.25 9.95 -30.62
CA LEU A 138 -20.43 9.11 -30.61
C LEU A 138 -21.58 9.79 -31.37
N ALA A 139 -22.01 9.18 -32.47
CA ALA A 139 -23.10 9.71 -33.28
C ALA A 139 -24.43 9.78 -32.48
N PRO A 140 -25.26 10.83 -32.64
CA PRO A 140 -26.57 10.91 -32.01
C PRO A 140 -27.52 9.76 -32.38
N ASP A 141 -27.37 9.22 -33.59
CA ASP A 141 -28.11 8.07 -34.13
C ASP A 141 -27.27 6.79 -34.14
N PHE A 142 -26.32 6.65 -33.21
CA PHE A 142 -25.46 5.47 -33.10
C PHE A 142 -26.29 4.19 -32.98
N LYS A 143 -26.16 3.30 -33.97
CA LYS A 143 -26.92 2.04 -34.02
C LYS A 143 -26.14 0.87 -33.43
N GLY A 144 -24.83 1.02 -33.26
CA GLY A 144 -23.97 0.04 -32.59
C GLY A 144 -24.40 -0.22 -31.15
N LYS A 145 -24.04 -1.39 -30.63
CA LYS A 145 -24.31 -1.77 -29.24
C LYS A 145 -23.11 -1.39 -28.38
N ARG A 146 -23.31 -0.55 -27.36
CA ARG A 146 -22.27 -0.29 -26.34
C ARG A 146 -22.11 -1.53 -25.47
N ILE A 147 -20.87 -1.95 -25.22
CA ILE A 147 -20.59 -2.97 -24.21
C ILE A 147 -20.32 -2.26 -22.90
N GLU A 148 -21.11 -2.60 -21.88
CA GLU A 148 -20.80 -2.20 -20.52
C GLU A 148 -19.71 -3.13 -19.97
N LEU A 149 -18.70 -2.54 -19.33
CA LEU A 149 -17.71 -3.32 -18.60
C LEU A 149 -18.29 -3.78 -17.26
N ALA A 150 -17.92 -5.00 -16.87
CA ALA A 150 -18.26 -5.51 -15.55
C ALA A 150 -17.71 -4.59 -14.47
N LYS A 151 -18.58 -4.24 -13.53
CA LYS A 151 -18.20 -3.46 -12.34
C LYS A 151 -17.04 -4.14 -11.62
N ILE A 152 -16.18 -3.34 -11.02
CA ILE A 152 -15.08 -3.86 -10.23
C ILE A 152 -15.67 -4.63 -9.05
N SER A 153 -15.36 -5.93 -8.98
CA SER A 153 -15.72 -6.78 -7.84
C SER A 153 -14.62 -6.74 -6.78
N LEU A 154 -14.96 -7.01 -5.52
CA LEU A 154 -13.97 -7.12 -4.44
C LEU A 154 -12.91 -8.19 -4.73
N GLY A 155 -13.32 -9.31 -5.34
CA GLY A 155 -12.42 -10.41 -5.70
C GLY A 155 -11.43 -10.04 -6.81
N SER A 156 -11.91 -9.37 -7.87
CA SER A 156 -11.04 -8.90 -8.96
C SER A 156 -10.13 -7.77 -8.52
N PHE A 157 -10.57 -6.92 -7.58
CA PHE A 157 -9.76 -5.86 -7.00
C PHE A 157 -8.64 -6.44 -6.13
N LEU A 158 -8.98 -7.22 -5.09
CA LEU A 158 -8.00 -7.77 -4.14
C LEU A 158 -7.10 -8.85 -4.76
N GLY A 159 -7.64 -9.68 -5.66
CA GLY A 159 -6.90 -10.75 -6.32
C GLY A 159 -6.21 -10.33 -7.62
N GLY A 160 -6.51 -9.14 -8.14
CA GLY A 160 -5.93 -8.61 -9.36
C GLY A 160 -4.43 -8.35 -9.19
N ARG A 161 -3.63 -8.74 -10.19
CA ARG A 161 -2.17 -8.70 -10.14
C ARG A 161 -1.57 -7.43 -10.74
N GLU A 162 -2.36 -6.70 -11.52
CA GLU A 162 -1.91 -5.58 -12.33
C GLU A 162 -2.54 -4.28 -11.80
N TRP A 163 -1.69 -3.28 -11.55
CA TRP A 163 -2.11 -1.92 -11.18
C TRP A 163 -1.73 -0.96 -12.31
N TYR A 164 -2.69 -0.68 -13.19
CA TYR A 164 -2.56 0.25 -14.30
C TYR A 164 -3.82 1.14 -14.35
N PRO A 165 -3.86 2.20 -13.53
CA PRO A 165 -5.04 3.06 -13.41
C PRO A 165 -5.26 3.99 -14.61
N THR A 166 -4.24 4.18 -15.44
CA THR A 166 -4.26 5.09 -16.60
C THR A 166 -4.29 4.38 -17.95
N ILE A 167 -4.29 3.04 -17.96
CA ILE A 167 -4.26 2.28 -19.22
C ILE A 167 -5.62 2.33 -19.92
N GLN A 168 -5.58 2.49 -21.24
CA GLN A 168 -6.73 2.44 -22.12
C GLN A 168 -6.72 1.10 -22.88
N PRO A 169 -7.88 0.53 -23.24
CA PRO A 169 -9.24 1.09 -23.07
C PRO A 169 -9.90 0.78 -21.72
N ALA A 170 -9.36 -0.16 -20.95
CA ALA A 170 -9.92 -0.60 -19.67
C ALA A 170 -8.86 -0.62 -18.56
N VAL A 171 -9.13 0.12 -17.48
CA VAL A 171 -8.19 0.29 -16.37
C VAL A 171 -8.04 -1.00 -15.56
N GLN A 172 -6.81 -1.29 -15.11
CA GLN A 172 -6.52 -2.45 -14.26
C GLN A 172 -6.30 -2.00 -12.82
N MET A 173 -7.22 -2.38 -11.94
CA MET A 173 -7.22 -1.95 -10.53
C MET A 173 -6.88 -3.11 -9.58
N GLY A 174 -6.01 -4.02 -9.99
CA GLY A 174 -5.56 -5.13 -9.16
C GLY A 174 -4.56 -4.66 -8.10
N VAL A 175 -4.81 -4.98 -6.83
CA VAL A 175 -3.98 -4.48 -5.70
C VAL A 175 -3.06 -5.53 -5.09
N LEU A 176 -3.09 -6.77 -5.57
CA LEU A 176 -2.35 -7.88 -4.95
C LEU A 176 -0.84 -7.62 -4.96
N SER A 177 -0.31 -7.11 -6.07
CA SER A 177 1.12 -6.76 -6.18
C SER A 177 1.53 -5.72 -5.13
N LEU A 178 0.69 -4.71 -4.88
CA LEU A 178 0.93 -3.64 -3.92
C LEU A 178 0.87 -4.12 -2.47
N ILE A 179 -0.11 -4.99 -2.17
CA ILE A 179 -0.23 -5.65 -0.86
C ILE A 179 1.02 -6.48 -0.58
N LEU A 180 1.40 -7.34 -1.54
CA LEU A 180 2.58 -8.19 -1.41
C LEU A 180 3.85 -7.36 -1.32
N GLY A 181 4.03 -6.33 -2.14
CA GLY A 181 5.18 -5.42 -2.06
C GLY A 181 5.30 -4.77 -0.67
N THR A 182 4.19 -4.27 -0.13
CA THR A 182 4.16 -3.66 1.22
C THR A 182 4.56 -4.66 2.31
N LEU A 183 4.00 -5.87 2.27
CA LEU A 183 4.32 -6.94 3.23
C LEU A 183 5.76 -7.43 3.07
N TRP A 184 6.26 -7.57 1.84
CA TRP A 184 7.60 -8.08 1.56
C TRP A 184 8.67 -7.15 2.11
N VAL A 185 8.57 -5.85 1.83
CA VAL A 185 9.51 -4.84 2.31
C VAL A 185 9.44 -4.72 3.83
N SER A 186 8.24 -4.71 4.40
CA SER A 186 8.01 -4.63 5.85
C SER A 186 8.57 -5.85 6.57
N LEU A 187 8.36 -7.06 6.03
CA LEU A 187 8.91 -8.30 6.58
C LEU A 187 10.43 -8.26 6.60
N GLY A 188 11.07 -7.88 5.49
CA GLY A 188 12.53 -7.73 5.43
C GLY A 188 13.05 -6.70 6.44
N ALA A 189 12.36 -5.57 6.60
CA ALA A 189 12.72 -4.54 7.57
C ALA A 189 12.68 -5.06 9.01
N ILE A 190 11.65 -5.81 9.38
CA ILE A 190 11.49 -6.39 10.72
C ILE A 190 12.52 -7.48 10.98
N LEU A 191 12.81 -8.32 9.99
CA LEU A 191 13.84 -9.36 10.08
C LEU A 191 15.22 -8.78 10.35
N ILE A 192 15.49 -7.55 9.91
CA ILE A 192 16.74 -6.83 10.19
C ILE A 192 16.64 -6.11 11.55
N ALA A 193 15.60 -5.29 11.73
CA ALA A 193 15.52 -4.34 12.83
C ALA A 193 15.23 -5.01 14.17
N LEU A 194 14.39 -6.04 14.21
CA LEU A 194 14.00 -6.68 15.46
C LEU A 194 15.18 -7.40 16.15
N PRO A 195 15.96 -8.29 15.49
CA PRO A 195 17.09 -8.94 16.16
C PRO A 195 18.19 -7.95 16.54
N LEU A 196 18.56 -7.02 15.65
CA LEU A 196 19.59 -6.02 15.91
C LEU A 196 19.17 -5.04 17.01
N GLY A 197 17.90 -4.61 16.97
CA GLY A 197 17.33 -3.69 17.94
C GLY A 197 17.24 -4.30 19.33
N LEU A 198 16.78 -5.55 19.43
CA LEU A 198 16.71 -6.27 20.70
C LEU A 198 18.09 -6.58 21.27
N ALA A 199 19.04 -7.00 20.44
CA ALA A 199 20.41 -7.24 20.89
C ALA A 199 21.04 -5.95 21.47
N THR A 200 20.86 -4.82 20.78
CA THR A 200 21.34 -3.51 21.24
C THR A 200 20.62 -3.07 22.51
N ALA A 201 19.31 -3.28 22.61
CA ALA A 201 18.54 -2.97 23.81
C ALA A 201 19.00 -3.79 25.02
N ILE A 202 19.24 -5.10 24.84
CA ILE A 202 19.73 -5.99 25.91
C ILE A 202 21.11 -5.52 26.37
N TYR A 203 21.98 -5.18 25.43
CA TYR A 203 23.30 -4.65 25.73
C TYR A 203 23.19 -3.36 26.55
N LEU A 204 22.40 -2.38 26.11
CA LEU A 204 22.25 -1.09 26.79
C LEU A 204 21.58 -1.21 28.16
N ALA A 205 20.63 -2.14 28.32
CA ALA A 205 19.89 -2.32 29.57
C ALA A 205 20.72 -3.01 30.66
N GLU A 206 21.48 -4.05 30.31
CA GLU A 206 22.04 -4.98 31.31
C GLU A 206 23.56 -5.18 31.24
N ILE A 207 24.20 -4.85 30.11
CA ILE A 207 25.63 -5.14 29.89
C ILE A 207 26.47 -3.86 29.86
N ALA A 208 25.94 -2.79 29.26
CA ALA A 208 26.66 -1.55 29.04
C ALA A 208 26.96 -0.82 30.35
N ASN A 209 28.19 -0.31 30.47
CA ASN A 209 28.54 0.58 31.55
C ASN A 209 27.74 1.90 31.46
N PRO A 210 27.42 2.56 32.59
CA PRO A 210 26.59 3.76 32.59
C PRO A 210 27.06 4.88 31.65
N LYS A 211 28.38 5.04 31.49
CA LYS A 211 28.97 6.03 30.57
C LYS A 211 28.62 5.76 29.10
N ILE A 212 28.73 4.51 28.66
CA ILE A 212 28.43 4.10 27.27
C ILE A 212 26.95 4.33 27.00
N ARG A 213 26.10 3.87 27.92
CA ARG A 213 24.65 4.06 27.82
C ARG A 213 24.25 5.53 27.72
N ASN A 214 24.81 6.38 28.57
CA ASN A 214 24.49 7.82 28.60
C ASN A 214 24.91 8.57 27.33
N ILE A 215 25.76 7.97 26.48
CA ILE A 215 26.11 8.50 25.17
C ILE A 215 25.24 7.86 24.09
N LEU A 216 25.13 6.53 24.07
CA LEU A 216 24.44 5.81 23.01
C LEU A 216 22.93 6.03 23.00
N LYS A 217 22.26 6.06 24.16
CA LYS A 217 20.79 6.24 24.22
C LYS A 217 20.35 7.57 23.59
N PRO A 218 20.93 8.74 23.95
CA PRO A 218 20.63 9.99 23.27
C PRO A 218 20.93 9.98 21.77
N VAL A 219 22.04 9.36 21.33
CA VAL A 219 22.37 9.23 19.90
C VAL A 219 21.30 8.44 19.16
N ILE A 220 20.84 7.33 19.73
CA ILE A 220 19.77 6.51 19.14
C ILE A 220 18.46 7.31 19.07
N GLU A 221 18.11 8.06 20.10
CA GLU A 221 16.93 8.92 20.09
C GLU A 221 17.03 10.05 19.05
N LEU A 222 18.23 10.61 18.84
CA LEU A 222 18.48 11.59 17.78
C LEU A 222 18.28 10.98 16.39
N LEU A 223 18.66 9.71 16.17
CA LEU A 223 18.41 9.02 14.91
C LEU A 223 16.91 8.90 14.59
N ALA A 224 16.06 8.78 15.62
CA ALA A 224 14.59 8.76 15.44
C ALA A 224 14.03 10.09 14.92
N GLY A 225 14.74 11.20 15.18
CA GLY A 225 14.37 12.55 14.77
C GLY A 225 14.74 12.90 13.32
N ILE A 226 15.51 12.05 12.63
CA ILE A 226 15.89 12.28 11.24
C ILE A 226 14.65 12.12 10.33
N PRO A 227 14.35 13.09 9.44
CA PRO A 227 13.23 12.98 8.50
C PRO A 227 13.38 11.79 7.55
N SER A 228 12.27 11.13 7.20
CA SER A 228 12.32 9.92 6.36
C SER A 228 12.88 10.14 4.96
N VAL A 229 12.63 11.31 4.36
CA VAL A 229 13.20 11.69 3.06
C VAL A 229 14.74 11.71 3.06
N VAL A 230 15.37 12.03 4.20
CA VAL A 230 16.84 12.00 4.32
C VAL A 230 17.35 10.57 4.29
N TYR A 231 16.66 9.65 4.95
CA TYR A 231 16.97 8.21 4.86
C TYR A 231 16.74 7.66 3.45
N GLY A 232 15.65 8.07 2.79
CA GLY A 232 15.37 7.72 1.40
C GLY A 232 16.45 8.20 0.44
N PHE A 233 16.88 9.45 0.58
CA PHE A 233 17.97 10.02 -0.22
C PHE A 233 19.30 9.29 0.02
N PHE A 234 19.66 9.04 1.28
CA PHE A 234 20.84 8.23 1.62
C PHE A 234 20.74 6.82 1.00
N GLY A 235 19.57 6.20 1.09
CA GLY A 235 19.33 4.89 0.50
C GLY A 235 19.52 4.88 -1.00
N LEU A 236 18.99 5.88 -1.70
CA LEU A 236 19.12 6.00 -3.15
C LEU A 236 20.57 6.26 -3.59
N VAL A 237 21.32 7.09 -2.86
CA VAL A 237 22.68 7.48 -3.26
C VAL A 237 23.74 6.47 -2.81
N VAL A 238 23.51 5.73 -1.73
CA VAL A 238 24.51 4.84 -1.12
C VAL A 238 24.08 3.38 -1.16
N ILE A 239 22.89 3.04 -0.67
CA ILE A 239 22.46 1.65 -0.52
C ILE A 239 22.09 1.02 -1.87
N VAL A 240 21.38 1.75 -2.72
CA VAL A 240 20.97 1.29 -4.05
C VAL A 240 22.19 0.95 -4.92
N PRO A 241 23.19 1.84 -5.12
CA PRO A 241 24.40 1.48 -5.86
C PRO A 241 25.19 0.34 -5.22
N LEU A 242 25.28 0.30 -3.89
CA LEU A 242 25.96 -0.80 -3.19
C LEU A 242 25.30 -2.15 -3.47
N ILE A 243 23.97 -2.23 -3.43
CA ILE A 243 23.22 -3.46 -3.77
C ILE A 243 23.44 -3.81 -5.23
N GLN A 244 23.39 -2.81 -6.12
CA GLN A 244 23.62 -3.00 -7.55
C GLN A 244 24.98 -3.64 -7.83
N ASP A 245 26.04 -3.11 -7.21
CA ASP A 245 27.42 -3.59 -7.40
C ASP A 245 27.66 -4.96 -6.74
N VAL A 246 27.15 -5.16 -5.52
CA VAL A 246 27.37 -6.41 -4.75
C VAL A 246 26.66 -7.59 -5.41
N PHE A 247 25.45 -7.38 -5.93
CA PHE A 247 24.63 -8.44 -6.52
C PHE A 247 24.68 -8.48 -8.06
N GLY A 248 25.41 -7.55 -8.71
CA GLY A 248 25.52 -7.47 -10.17
C GLY A 248 24.19 -7.21 -10.87
N LEU A 249 23.35 -6.36 -10.30
CA LEU A 249 22.00 -6.09 -10.80
C LEU A 249 22.00 -4.98 -11.87
N PRO A 250 21.03 -4.98 -12.80
CA PRO A 250 20.86 -3.87 -13.73
C PRO A 250 20.37 -2.58 -13.04
N VAL A 251 19.58 -2.73 -11.96
CA VAL A 251 19.05 -1.65 -11.12
C VAL A 251 19.16 -2.07 -9.66
N GLY A 252 19.52 -1.13 -8.78
CA GLY A 252 19.70 -1.38 -7.34
C GLY A 252 18.44 -1.13 -6.52
N GLU A 253 17.43 -0.48 -7.10
CA GLU A 253 16.16 -0.16 -6.45
C GLU A 253 15.32 -1.43 -6.29
N THR A 254 15.34 -1.98 -5.08
CA THR A 254 14.84 -3.33 -4.80
C THR A 254 14.09 -3.37 -3.49
N ALA A 255 13.32 -4.44 -3.27
CA ALA A 255 12.70 -4.70 -1.98
C ALA A 255 13.74 -4.75 -0.84
N LEU A 256 14.95 -5.29 -1.10
CA LEU A 256 16.05 -5.33 -0.15
C LEU A 256 16.52 -3.93 0.25
N ALA A 257 16.70 -3.03 -0.73
CA ALA A 257 17.09 -1.64 -0.47
C ALA A 257 16.06 -0.96 0.45
N GLY A 258 14.77 -1.12 0.14
CA GLY A 258 13.66 -0.68 0.98
C GLY A 258 13.72 -1.26 2.38
N SER A 259 13.87 -2.58 2.51
CA SER A 259 13.93 -3.27 3.80
C SER A 259 15.09 -2.82 4.67
N ILE A 260 16.26 -2.56 4.10
CA ILE A 260 17.43 -2.07 4.86
C ILE A 260 17.15 -0.68 5.42
N ILE A 261 16.67 0.24 4.57
CA ILE A 261 16.39 1.62 4.98
C ILE A 261 15.29 1.67 6.03
N LEU A 262 14.18 0.96 5.81
CA LEU A 262 13.12 0.85 6.81
C LEU A 262 13.59 0.19 8.09
N GLY A 263 14.45 -0.82 7.99
CA GLY A 263 15.04 -1.49 9.13
C GLY A 263 15.85 -0.51 9.99
N ILE A 264 16.72 0.28 9.36
CA ILE A 264 17.50 1.34 10.03
C ILE A 264 16.57 2.35 10.71
N MET A 265 15.48 2.75 10.05
CA MET A 265 14.51 3.69 10.61
C MET A 265 13.70 3.13 11.77
N ALA A 266 13.46 1.81 11.81
CA ALA A 266 12.75 1.14 12.89
C ALA A 266 13.64 0.86 14.11
N LEU A 267 14.96 0.79 13.93
CA LEU A 267 15.91 0.50 15.00
C LEU A 267 15.78 1.44 16.21
N PRO A 268 15.75 2.78 16.06
CA PRO A 268 15.64 3.67 17.22
C PRO A 268 14.44 3.39 18.12
N THR A 269 13.28 3.16 17.51
CA THR A 269 12.04 2.85 18.23
C THR A 269 12.16 1.50 18.94
N ILE A 270 12.62 0.46 18.25
CA ILE A 270 12.76 -0.88 18.83
C ILE A 270 13.76 -0.86 19.99
N ILE A 271 14.92 -0.24 19.81
CA ILE A 271 15.99 -0.19 20.81
C ILE A 271 15.51 0.58 22.04
N SER A 272 15.01 1.81 21.85
CA SER A 272 14.68 2.68 22.97
C SER A 272 13.55 2.09 23.82
N VAL A 273 12.45 1.66 23.19
CA VAL A 273 11.28 1.13 23.93
C VAL A 273 11.60 -0.21 24.60
N SER A 274 12.36 -1.09 23.94
CA SER A 274 12.76 -2.37 24.54
C SER A 274 13.72 -2.18 25.72
N GLU A 275 14.67 -1.25 25.62
CA GLU A 275 15.63 -0.94 26.68
C GLU A 275 14.92 -0.37 27.92
N ASP A 276 13.98 0.57 27.72
CA ASP A 276 13.18 1.12 28.80
C ASP A 276 12.35 0.02 29.48
N ALA A 277 11.72 -0.86 28.70
CA ALA A 277 10.97 -2.00 29.23
C ALA A 277 11.85 -2.94 30.08
N MET A 278 13.07 -3.26 29.64
CA MET A 278 14.00 -4.11 30.40
C MET A 278 14.44 -3.48 31.71
N ARG A 279 14.69 -2.17 31.72
CA ARG A 279 15.13 -1.45 32.92
C ARG A 279 14.06 -1.29 34.00
N THR A 280 12.79 -1.46 33.67
CA THR A 280 11.71 -1.50 34.67
C THR A 280 11.67 -2.79 35.48
N THR A 281 12.46 -3.81 35.11
CA THR A 281 12.55 -5.06 35.88
C THR A 281 13.06 -4.80 37.30
N PRO A 282 12.31 -5.18 38.36
CA PRO A 282 12.70 -4.94 39.74
C PRO A 282 14.08 -5.51 40.06
N ARG A 283 14.92 -4.72 40.73
CA ARG A 283 16.27 -5.16 41.14
C ARG A 283 16.24 -6.42 42.00
N ALA A 284 15.25 -6.53 42.88
CA ALA A 284 15.05 -7.70 43.73
C ALA A 284 14.89 -9.00 42.92
N MET A 285 14.21 -8.98 41.76
CA MET A 285 14.09 -10.17 40.90
C MET A 285 15.43 -10.57 40.29
N LYS A 286 16.25 -9.58 39.91
CA LYS A 286 17.58 -9.80 39.35
C LYS A 286 18.53 -10.36 40.40
N GLU A 287 18.54 -9.77 41.59
CA GLU A 287 19.38 -10.20 42.72
C GLU A 287 18.98 -11.58 43.23
N ALA A 288 17.69 -11.88 43.32
CA ALA A 288 17.21 -13.22 43.68
C ALA A 288 17.66 -14.29 42.67
N SER A 289 17.62 -13.99 41.37
CA SER A 289 18.13 -14.90 40.34
C SER A 289 19.62 -15.20 40.53
N LEU A 290 20.43 -14.17 40.77
CA LEU A 290 21.87 -14.32 41.01
C LEU A 290 22.15 -15.08 42.32
N ALA A 291 21.37 -14.84 43.37
CA ALA A 291 21.49 -15.53 44.66
C ALA A 291 21.18 -17.03 44.57
N LEU A 292 20.32 -17.45 43.63
CA LEU A 292 20.05 -18.85 43.30
C LEU A 292 21.17 -19.51 42.45
N GLY A 293 22.29 -18.81 42.24
CA GLY A 293 23.43 -19.32 41.47
C GLY A 293 23.30 -19.14 39.96
N ALA A 294 22.33 -18.37 39.48
CA ALA A 294 22.23 -18.06 38.05
C ALA A 294 23.34 -17.08 37.63
N ASN A 295 23.86 -17.25 36.41
CA ASN A 295 24.77 -16.29 35.81
C ASN A 295 24.01 -15.11 35.16
N LYS A 296 24.73 -14.04 34.81
CA LYS A 296 24.12 -12.84 34.20
C LYS A 296 23.29 -13.14 32.95
N TRP A 297 23.77 -14.03 32.08
CA TRP A 297 23.04 -14.39 30.86
C TRP A 297 21.76 -15.17 31.16
N GLN A 298 21.81 -16.08 32.13
CA GLN A 298 20.63 -16.80 32.60
C GLN A 298 19.62 -15.84 33.23
N THR A 299 20.05 -14.84 34.01
CA THR A 299 19.15 -13.81 34.54
C THR A 299 18.52 -12.98 33.42
N ILE A 300 19.30 -12.54 32.42
CA ILE A 300 18.77 -11.81 31.26
C ILE A 300 17.71 -12.64 30.52
N TYR A 301 18.06 -13.86 30.14
CA TYR A 301 17.21 -14.71 29.30
C TYR A 301 16.00 -15.29 30.03
N LYS A 302 16.14 -15.68 31.31
CA LYS A 302 15.08 -16.37 32.06
C LYS A 302 14.25 -15.46 32.97
N VAL A 303 14.71 -14.24 33.27
CA VAL A 303 14.01 -13.33 34.18
C VAL A 303 13.67 -12.02 33.49
N ILE A 304 14.68 -11.31 32.97
CA ILE A 304 14.51 -9.93 32.47
C ILE A 304 13.70 -9.92 31.18
N ILE A 305 14.12 -10.67 30.16
CA ILE A 305 13.39 -10.74 28.88
C ILE A 305 11.95 -11.21 29.12
N PRO A 306 11.69 -12.33 29.87
CA PRO A 306 10.35 -12.76 30.24
C PRO A 306 9.49 -11.70 30.93
N TYR A 307 10.05 -10.96 31.89
CA TYR A 307 9.36 -9.91 32.63
C TYR A 307 8.98 -8.74 31.71
N SER A 308 9.88 -8.36 30.81
CA SER A 308 9.72 -7.20 29.93
C SER A 308 9.07 -7.49 28.58
N MET A 309 8.53 -8.71 28.39
CA MET A 309 7.98 -9.13 27.10
C MET A 309 6.86 -8.23 26.60
N SER A 310 6.02 -7.67 27.47
CA SER A 310 4.96 -6.74 27.03
C SER A 310 5.55 -5.50 26.38
N GLY A 311 6.56 -4.89 26.99
CA GLY A 311 7.23 -3.71 26.42
C GLY A 311 8.06 -4.03 25.18
N ILE A 312 8.69 -5.21 25.13
CA ILE A 312 9.38 -5.69 23.92
C ILE A 312 8.39 -5.90 22.76
N SER A 313 7.22 -6.50 23.03
CA SER A 313 6.16 -6.65 22.04
C SER A 313 5.66 -5.29 21.57
N THR A 314 5.42 -4.34 22.48
CA THR A 314 5.04 -2.97 22.11
C THR A 314 6.11 -2.29 21.24
N ALA A 315 7.40 -2.47 21.57
CA ALA A 315 8.49 -1.94 20.75
C ALA A 315 8.48 -2.52 19.33
N ALA A 316 8.22 -3.82 19.19
CA ALA A 316 8.10 -4.48 17.89
C ALA A 316 6.88 -3.99 17.10
N ILE A 317 5.72 -3.81 17.75
CA ILE A 317 4.50 -3.26 17.11
C ILE A 317 4.76 -1.84 16.61
N LEU A 318 5.35 -0.98 17.44
CA LEU A 318 5.65 0.41 17.08
C LEU A 318 6.65 0.49 15.91
N GLY A 319 7.70 -0.33 15.93
CA GLY A 319 8.66 -0.41 14.83
C GLY A 319 8.03 -0.93 13.53
N MET A 320 7.19 -1.95 13.63
CA MET A 320 6.47 -2.54 12.49
C MET A 320 5.44 -1.57 11.89
N GLY A 321 4.67 -0.88 12.72
CA GLY A 321 3.71 0.14 12.28
C GLY A 321 4.39 1.26 11.51
N ARG A 322 5.61 1.66 11.94
CA ARG A 322 6.44 2.61 11.20
C ARG A 322 6.88 2.07 9.84
N ALA A 323 7.28 0.80 9.76
CA ALA A 323 7.71 0.19 8.50
C ALA A 323 6.57 0.05 7.48
N ILE A 324 5.38 -0.42 7.92
CA ILE A 324 4.22 -0.62 7.04
C ILE A 324 3.68 0.70 6.48
N GLY A 325 3.70 1.75 7.29
CA GLY A 325 3.20 3.08 6.92
C GLY A 325 4.24 3.99 6.27
N GLU A 326 5.46 3.54 6.00
CA GLU A 326 6.50 4.40 5.44
C GLU A 326 6.27 4.67 3.95
N THR A 327 6.33 5.95 3.59
CA THR A 327 5.93 6.44 2.27
C THR A 327 7.13 6.91 1.46
N MET A 328 7.83 7.94 1.94
CA MET A 328 8.79 8.68 1.11
C MET A 328 10.10 7.93 0.96
N ALA A 329 10.61 7.32 2.03
CA ALA A 329 11.84 6.55 1.93
C ALA A 329 11.70 5.38 0.96
N VAL A 330 10.57 4.67 1.02
CA VAL A 330 10.26 3.51 0.17
C VAL A 330 10.08 3.91 -1.28
N LEU A 331 9.32 4.99 -1.53
CA LEU A 331 9.12 5.54 -2.87
C LEU A 331 10.45 5.85 -3.57
N MET A 332 11.49 6.26 -2.85
CA MET A 332 12.77 6.61 -3.44
C MET A 332 13.66 5.40 -3.78
N VAL A 333 13.53 4.26 -3.06
CA VAL A 333 14.56 3.20 -3.10
C VAL A 333 14.07 1.84 -3.59
N THR A 334 12.76 1.66 -3.82
CA THR A 334 12.18 0.35 -4.17
C THR A 334 11.85 0.17 -5.64
N GLY A 335 12.04 1.21 -6.47
CA GLY A 335 11.88 1.15 -7.92
C GLY A 335 10.43 1.28 -8.40
N ASN A 336 9.44 1.14 -7.51
CA ASN A 336 8.02 1.37 -7.76
C ASN A 336 7.41 0.55 -8.90
N ALA A 337 7.94 -0.63 -9.18
CA ALA A 337 7.36 -1.55 -10.15
C ALA A 337 6.18 -2.31 -9.55
N SER A 338 5.01 -2.25 -10.21
CA SER A 338 3.83 -3.03 -9.80
C SER A 338 3.92 -4.47 -10.32
N VAL A 339 4.85 -5.23 -9.74
CA VAL A 339 5.06 -6.65 -10.02
C VAL A 339 4.98 -7.44 -8.74
N ILE A 340 4.58 -8.72 -8.83
CA ILE A 340 4.59 -9.61 -7.67
C ILE A 340 6.04 -10.01 -7.40
N PRO A 341 6.62 -9.64 -6.25
CA PRO A 341 8.00 -10.01 -5.96
C PRO A 341 8.12 -11.51 -5.72
N HIS A 342 9.14 -12.11 -6.33
CA HIS A 342 9.56 -13.47 -6.05
C HIS A 342 10.85 -13.52 -5.23
N THR A 343 11.67 -12.46 -5.33
CA THR A 343 12.92 -12.32 -4.58
C THR A 343 13.03 -10.93 -3.93
N PHE A 344 13.95 -10.76 -2.98
CA PHE A 344 14.23 -9.45 -2.38
C PHE A 344 15.04 -8.52 -3.30
N LEU A 345 15.60 -9.04 -4.40
CA LEU A 345 16.42 -8.28 -5.35
C LEU A 345 15.60 -7.73 -6.51
N GLU A 346 14.27 -7.86 -6.46
CA GLU A 346 13.37 -7.30 -7.44
C GLU A 346 12.80 -5.94 -6.98
N PRO A 347 12.51 -5.02 -7.91
CA PRO A 347 11.79 -3.80 -7.60
C PRO A 347 10.36 -4.12 -7.19
N VAL A 348 9.82 -3.32 -6.28
CA VAL A 348 8.47 -3.48 -5.74
C VAL A 348 7.81 -2.13 -5.58
N ARG A 349 6.48 -2.16 -5.54
CA ARG A 349 5.67 -0.98 -5.24
C ARG A 349 4.83 -1.24 -4.00
N THR A 350 4.84 -0.31 -3.06
CA THR A 350 4.05 -0.41 -1.82
C THR A 350 2.80 0.46 -1.89
N ILE A 351 1.82 0.14 -1.05
CA ILE A 351 0.58 0.90 -0.95
C ILE A 351 0.84 2.37 -0.56
N PRO A 352 1.61 2.70 0.50
CA PRO A 352 1.86 4.09 0.85
C PRO A 352 2.54 4.87 -0.29
N ALA A 353 3.53 4.26 -0.95
CA ALA A 353 4.23 4.88 -2.09
C ALA A 353 3.27 5.14 -3.27
N THR A 354 2.35 4.22 -3.54
CA THR A 354 1.33 4.36 -4.60
C THR A 354 0.38 5.52 -4.30
N ILE A 355 -0.13 5.60 -3.07
CA ILE A 355 -1.02 6.69 -2.64
C ILE A 355 -0.31 8.04 -2.78
N ALA A 356 0.93 8.16 -2.31
CA ALA A 356 1.65 9.42 -2.37
C ALA A 356 2.04 9.84 -3.79
N ALA A 357 2.38 8.88 -4.65
CA ALA A 357 2.76 9.17 -6.03
C ALA A 357 1.55 9.57 -6.89
N GLU A 358 0.39 8.96 -6.69
CA GLU A 358 -0.72 9.08 -7.65
C GLU A 358 -1.89 9.96 -7.18
N LEU A 359 -2.06 10.19 -5.87
CA LEU A 359 -3.24 10.90 -5.35
C LEU A 359 -3.34 12.35 -5.82
N GLY A 360 -2.20 13.00 -6.05
CA GLY A 360 -2.15 14.38 -6.56
C GLY A 360 -2.55 14.52 -8.03
N GLU A 361 -2.47 13.44 -8.80
CA GLU A 361 -2.74 13.41 -10.25
C GLU A 361 -4.13 12.84 -10.58
N ALA A 362 -4.75 12.15 -9.63
CA ALA A 362 -6.05 11.50 -9.83
C ALA A 362 -7.22 12.52 -9.84
N PRO A 363 -8.08 12.53 -10.89
CA PRO A 363 -9.27 13.37 -10.93
C PRO A 363 -10.23 13.08 -9.78
N GLN A 364 -10.70 14.12 -9.08
CA GLN A 364 -11.61 13.95 -7.95
C GLN A 364 -12.91 13.26 -8.36
N GLY A 365 -13.30 12.22 -7.61
CA GLY A 365 -14.51 11.43 -7.86
C GLY A 365 -14.36 10.37 -8.96
N GLY A 366 -13.23 10.36 -9.68
CA GLY A 366 -12.92 9.34 -10.68
C GLY A 366 -12.58 7.98 -10.07
N ILE A 367 -12.51 6.96 -10.94
CA ILE A 367 -12.25 5.57 -10.53
C ILE A 367 -10.87 5.42 -9.88
N HIS A 368 -9.85 6.10 -10.41
CA HIS A 368 -8.48 6.08 -9.87
C HIS A 368 -8.42 6.71 -8.48
N TYR A 369 -9.08 7.86 -8.29
CA TYR A 369 -9.17 8.52 -6.99
C TYR A 369 -9.79 7.60 -5.94
N GLN A 370 -10.95 7.01 -6.21
CA GLN A 370 -11.61 6.08 -5.28
C GLN A 370 -10.77 4.82 -5.02
N ALA A 371 -10.02 4.33 -6.01
CA ALA A 371 -9.10 3.21 -5.83
C ALA A 371 -7.96 3.53 -4.85
N LEU A 372 -7.41 4.74 -4.86
CA LEU A 372 -6.38 5.15 -3.90
C LEU A 372 -6.93 5.25 -2.47
N PHE A 373 -8.17 5.69 -2.29
CA PHE A 373 -8.85 5.63 -0.99
C PHE A 373 -9.08 4.18 -0.53
N ALA A 374 -9.47 3.29 -1.44
CA ALA A 374 -9.59 1.86 -1.15
C ALA A 374 -8.24 1.23 -0.73
N LEU A 375 -7.12 1.63 -1.35
CA LEU A 375 -5.79 1.25 -0.88
C LEU A 375 -5.51 1.72 0.55
N GLY A 376 -5.94 2.94 0.90
CA GLY A 376 -5.86 3.43 2.28
C GLY A 376 -6.69 2.61 3.27
N CYS A 377 -7.91 2.19 2.89
CA CYS A 377 -8.72 1.24 3.68
C CYS A 377 -7.98 -0.08 3.90
N ILE A 378 -7.35 -0.62 2.84
CA ILE A 378 -6.59 -1.87 2.91
C ILE A 378 -5.39 -1.69 3.85
N LEU A 379 -4.62 -0.60 3.72
CA LEU A 379 -3.49 -0.31 4.60
C LEU A 379 -3.92 -0.22 6.07
N PHE A 380 -5.04 0.44 6.35
CA PHE A 380 -5.64 0.51 7.69
C PHE A 380 -6.01 -0.88 8.22
N LEU A 381 -6.73 -1.69 7.43
CA LEU A 381 -7.13 -3.04 7.83
C LEU A 381 -5.93 -3.98 8.01
N MET A 382 -4.92 -3.88 7.16
CA MET A 382 -3.67 -4.63 7.29
C MET A 382 -2.95 -4.27 8.59
N THR A 383 -2.79 -2.98 8.87
CA THR A 383 -2.13 -2.49 10.08
C THR A 383 -2.90 -2.93 11.34
N LEU A 384 -4.23 -2.81 11.32
CA LEU A 384 -5.09 -3.27 12.40
C LEU A 384 -4.95 -4.77 12.63
N ALA A 385 -5.03 -5.58 11.58
CA ALA A 385 -4.91 -7.03 11.67
C ALA A 385 -3.56 -7.47 12.25
N ILE A 386 -2.48 -6.82 11.82
CA ILE A 386 -1.12 -7.05 12.32
C ILE A 386 -1.02 -6.69 13.80
N ASN A 387 -1.48 -5.50 14.19
CA ASN A 387 -1.45 -5.04 15.58
C ASN A 387 -2.24 -6.00 16.49
N LEU A 388 -3.47 -6.37 16.09
CA LEU A 388 -4.30 -7.33 16.84
C LEU A 388 -3.64 -8.71 16.95
N THR A 389 -2.95 -9.17 15.92
CA THR A 389 -2.24 -10.45 15.94
C THR A 389 -1.09 -10.42 16.93
N VAL A 390 -0.28 -9.35 16.95
CA VAL A 390 0.86 -9.24 17.87
C VAL A 390 0.38 -9.10 19.32
N ASP A 391 -0.69 -8.32 19.56
CA ASP A 391 -1.29 -8.19 20.89
C ASP A 391 -1.86 -9.52 21.40
N PHE A 392 -2.58 -10.26 20.55
CA PHE A 392 -3.14 -11.56 20.89
C PHE A 392 -2.04 -12.59 21.24
N VAL A 393 -0.97 -12.66 20.45
CA VAL A 393 0.18 -13.54 20.72
C VAL A 393 0.88 -13.16 22.02
N SER A 394 0.99 -11.86 22.32
CA SER A 394 1.61 -11.36 23.54
C SER A 394 0.76 -11.66 24.78
N ALA A 395 -0.57 -11.51 24.69
CA ALA A 395 -1.51 -11.82 25.76
C ALA A 395 -1.51 -13.31 26.11
N LYS A 396 -1.54 -14.20 25.11
CA LYS A 396 -1.54 -15.66 25.33
C LYS A 396 -0.26 -16.17 26.01
N ARG A 397 0.88 -15.52 25.77
CA ARG A 397 2.14 -15.83 26.50
C ARG A 397 2.12 -15.44 27.97
N LYS A 398 1.26 -14.49 28.35
CA LYS A 398 1.06 -14.07 29.74
C LYS A 398 0.15 -15.02 30.52
N GLU A 399 -0.83 -15.63 29.86
CA GLU A 399 -1.80 -16.55 30.47
C GLU A 399 -1.24 -17.97 30.69
N ASN A 400 -0.30 -18.40 29.85
CA ASN A 400 0.37 -19.71 29.96
C ASN A 400 1.57 -19.74 30.93
N ARG A 401 1.71 -18.73 31.80
CA ARG A 401 2.78 -18.58 32.79
C ARG A 401 2.19 -18.13 34.11
#